data_AF-A0A9P8KLU6-F1
#
_entry.id   AF-A0A9P8KLU6-F1
#
_cell.length_a   1.000
_cell.length_b   1.000
_cell.length_c   1.000
_cell.angle_alpha   90.00
_cell.angle_beta   90.00
_cell.angle_gamma   90.00
#
_symmetry.space_group_name_H-M   'P 1'
#
loop_
_entity.id
_entity.type
_entity.pdbx_description
1 polymer ?
#
loop_
_entity_poly.entity_id
_entity_poly.type
_entity_poly.pdbx_seq_one_letter_code
_entity_poly.pdbx_strand_id
1 'polypeptide(L)'
;MSNQAMEVTGRTPPPSPVTLPSQPETPPPNHQEIGAAKTSLPESRGTPTGSPKMAILPPSLAKARADLERARNISAELREALSVLSREADSDVESFWSRSDESRRASLKLEILGAEVASKEQEEIQLEREVVALERDAGLRRPKEAETSIRKLNGRYFSEGTKLWQHHTNLKRMQTTDTGVVRHLDPRGGAVAEILLAWYKKHDGHGKKKKRTKDWRENAFAYYKGSSKHHEGMPARRVWCHMTGTWQFEVQPELPAVIAAHIVPFFFDVESLGEILFGSKGTQLQDADNALLMSPQIKKWFDSYHIVVVPVDDRETPITRWQTEVISGDIQNTEYAIDHTAKELHKKELVFLNENRPAARFLYFHFIMALVRIKDLKRRGWEGVWANYYVNRPFATPGPYLRQSMLLALATNFGTTEMTVVESWIQDHGFEPPLKLNDEEAMEAARQIHEAVEAAVSKIDKEAKEEEEEEEEEEEEEEEEEEEEEEEEEEEEEEEEEEEEEEEEEE
;
A
#
# COMPACT_ATOMS: atom_id res chain seq x y z
N MET A 1 33.15 4.02 65.95
CA MET A 1 33.17 4.05 64.48
C MET A 1 31.74 4.12 63.99
N SER A 2 31.25 5.31 63.66
CA SER A 2 29.97 5.55 62.97
C SER A 2 30.00 7.01 62.53
N ASN A 3 30.17 7.24 61.22
CA ASN A 3 30.10 8.57 60.63
C ASN A 3 28.77 8.71 59.91
N GLN A 4 28.09 9.80 60.26
CA GLN A 4 26.79 10.22 59.78
C GLN A 4 26.99 11.27 58.66
N ALA A 5 26.12 11.20 57.67
CA ALA A 5 26.12 11.96 56.43
C ALA A 5 25.77 13.44 56.61
N MET A 6 26.31 14.29 55.73
CA MET A 6 25.69 15.53 55.26
C MET A 6 26.14 15.79 53.81
N GLU A 7 25.25 15.55 52.86
CA GLU A 7 25.37 16.06 51.48
C GLU A 7 24.51 17.33 51.35
N VAL A 8 25.16 18.40 50.90
CA VAL A 8 24.58 19.71 50.61
C VAL A 8 24.36 19.79 49.10
N THR A 9 23.10 19.83 48.66
CA THR A 9 22.75 20.06 47.25
C THR A 9 22.39 21.53 47.05
N GLY A 10 23.29 22.27 46.39
CA GLY A 10 23.03 23.63 45.92
C GLY A 10 22.25 23.62 44.62
N ARG A 11 21.04 24.20 44.62
CA ARG A 11 20.26 24.48 43.40
C ARG A 11 20.66 25.84 42.83
N THR A 12 21.12 25.84 41.59
CA THR A 12 21.26 27.05 40.76
C THR A 12 19.90 27.47 40.18
N PRO A 13 19.59 28.78 40.11
CA PRO A 13 18.35 29.28 39.52
C PRO A 13 18.40 29.25 37.97
N PRO A 14 17.25 29.13 37.29
CA PRO A 14 17.16 29.11 35.84
C PRO A 14 17.40 30.50 35.22
N PRO A 15 17.92 30.56 33.98
CA PRO A 15 18.14 31.81 33.27
C PRO A 15 16.82 32.46 32.81
N SER A 16 16.78 33.78 32.84
CA SER A 16 15.64 34.61 32.40
C SER A 16 15.42 34.55 30.88
N PRO A 17 14.17 34.72 30.42
CA PRO A 17 13.82 34.61 29.00
C PRO A 17 14.34 35.80 28.19
N VAL A 18 14.96 35.47 27.05
CA VAL A 18 15.43 36.42 26.04
C VAL A 18 14.24 36.95 25.24
N THR A 19 14.07 38.27 25.24
CA THR A 19 13.05 38.97 24.42
C THR A 19 13.57 39.12 23.00
N LEU A 20 12.88 38.55 22.02
CA LEU A 20 13.19 38.69 20.59
C LEU A 20 12.60 40.00 20.03
N PRO A 21 13.31 40.70 19.11
CA PRO A 21 12.82 41.91 18.48
C PRO A 21 11.72 41.63 17.45
N SER A 22 10.70 42.48 17.44
CA SER A 22 9.54 42.44 16.54
C SER A 22 9.95 42.70 15.09
N GLN A 23 9.48 41.87 14.16
CA GLN A 23 9.66 42.07 12.72
C GLN A 23 8.64 43.06 12.14
N PRO A 24 9.02 43.84 11.10
CA PRO A 24 8.11 44.80 10.46
C PRO A 24 7.11 44.10 9.53
N GLU A 25 5.85 44.50 9.62
CA GLU A 25 4.75 44.06 8.76
C GLU A 25 4.94 44.54 7.31
N THR A 26 4.89 43.60 6.37
CA THR A 26 4.77 43.87 4.93
C THR A 26 3.32 44.12 4.54
N PRO A 27 3.01 45.14 3.72
CA PRO A 27 1.64 45.42 3.26
C PRO A 27 1.16 44.38 2.22
N PRO A 28 -0.17 44.14 2.14
CA PRO A 28 -0.76 43.16 1.24
C PRO A 28 -0.71 43.62 -0.24
N PRO A 29 -0.68 42.66 -1.18
CA PRO A 29 -0.62 42.96 -2.61
C PRO A 29 -1.95 43.46 -3.15
N ASN A 30 -1.83 44.44 -4.05
CA ASN A 30 -2.91 45.16 -4.72
C ASN A 30 -3.58 44.25 -5.77
N HIS A 31 -4.87 43.98 -5.63
CA HIS A 31 -5.67 43.26 -6.63
C HIS A 31 -5.92 44.17 -7.84
N GLN A 32 -5.29 43.84 -8.98
CA GLN A 32 -5.64 44.39 -10.28
C GLN A 32 -6.64 43.47 -10.98
N GLU A 33 -7.78 44.05 -11.35
CA GLU A 33 -8.85 43.41 -12.15
C GLU A 33 -8.32 42.94 -13.50
N ILE A 34 -8.49 41.65 -13.80
CA ILE A 34 -8.27 41.09 -15.13
C ILE A 34 -9.60 41.14 -15.88
N GLY A 35 -9.65 41.96 -16.91
CA GLY A 35 -10.80 42.10 -17.82
C GLY A 35 -11.04 40.84 -18.65
N ALA A 36 -12.31 40.51 -18.83
CA ALA A 36 -12.80 39.40 -19.63
C ALA A 36 -12.48 39.61 -21.13
N ALA A 37 -11.63 38.74 -21.69
CA ALA A 37 -11.42 38.63 -23.13
C ALA A 37 -12.35 37.56 -23.70
N LYS A 38 -13.14 37.95 -24.71
CA LYS A 38 -14.00 37.08 -25.52
C LYS A 38 -13.15 36.08 -26.32
N THR A 39 -13.33 34.79 -26.07
CA THR A 39 -12.74 33.70 -26.84
C THR A 39 -13.58 33.48 -28.11
N SER A 40 -13.06 33.88 -29.26
CA SER A 40 -13.56 33.46 -30.56
C SER A 40 -12.94 32.11 -30.95
N LEU A 41 -13.78 31.13 -31.30
CA LEU A 41 -13.41 29.85 -31.90
C LEU A 41 -12.62 30.05 -33.20
N PRO A 42 -11.47 29.39 -33.40
CA PRO A 42 -10.82 29.39 -34.70
C PRO A 42 -11.39 28.28 -35.59
N GLU A 43 -11.73 28.70 -36.82
CA GLU A 43 -12.15 27.84 -37.91
C GLU A 43 -11.07 26.80 -38.27
N SER A 44 -11.53 25.55 -38.37
CA SER A 44 -10.85 24.43 -39.01
C SER A 44 -10.46 24.78 -40.44
N ARG A 45 -9.17 24.69 -40.79
CA ARG A 45 -8.70 24.46 -42.17
C ARG A 45 -7.20 24.15 -42.24
N GLY A 46 -6.90 23.00 -42.86
CA GLY A 46 -5.61 22.72 -43.50
C GLY A 46 -4.83 21.56 -42.89
N THR A 47 -5.06 20.34 -43.38
CA THR A 47 -4.19 19.18 -43.18
C THR A 47 -2.84 19.46 -43.84
N PRO A 48 -1.72 19.62 -43.10
CA PRO A 48 -0.44 19.94 -43.69
C PRO A 48 0.22 18.65 -44.16
N THR A 49 0.24 18.43 -45.48
CA THR A 49 1.08 17.45 -46.18
C THR A 49 2.54 17.92 -46.19
N GLY A 50 3.13 18.07 -45.01
CA GLY A 50 4.56 18.33 -44.84
C GLY A 50 5.26 17.06 -44.38
N SER A 51 6.29 16.63 -45.12
CA SER A 51 7.15 15.51 -44.71
C SER A 51 7.58 15.69 -43.24
N PRO A 52 7.48 14.65 -42.39
CA PRO A 52 7.76 14.77 -40.97
C PRO A 52 9.21 15.23 -40.79
N LYS A 53 9.40 16.48 -40.36
CA LYS A 53 10.71 16.98 -39.95
C LYS A 53 11.18 16.04 -38.84
N MET A 54 12.32 15.38 -39.03
CA MET A 54 12.90 14.49 -38.02
C MET A 54 12.99 15.26 -36.71
N ALA A 55 12.13 14.90 -35.75
CA ALA A 55 12.15 15.49 -34.43
C ALA A 55 13.51 15.17 -33.80
N ILE A 56 14.27 16.21 -33.45
CA ILE A 56 15.56 16.05 -32.79
C ILE A 56 15.31 15.40 -31.44
N LEU A 57 15.87 14.21 -31.23
CA LEU A 57 15.72 13.46 -29.98
C LEU A 57 16.31 14.28 -28.82
N PRO A 58 15.61 14.39 -27.66
CA PRO A 58 16.19 15.06 -26.50
C PRO A 58 17.56 14.48 -26.13
N PRO A 59 18.59 15.30 -25.83
CA PRO A 59 19.93 14.82 -25.51
C PRO A 59 19.96 13.85 -24.32
N SER A 60 19.08 14.05 -23.33
CA SER A 60 18.91 13.14 -22.18
C SER A 60 18.45 11.75 -22.60
N LEU A 61 17.46 11.67 -23.50
CA LEU A 61 16.96 10.40 -24.03
C LEU A 61 18.01 9.68 -24.89
N ALA A 62 18.78 10.43 -25.70
CA ALA A 62 19.88 9.86 -26.47
C ALA A 62 20.95 9.24 -25.56
N LYS A 63 21.30 9.93 -24.46
CA LYS A 63 22.22 9.41 -23.45
C LYS A 63 21.66 8.16 -22.76
N ALA A 64 20.42 8.21 -22.28
CA ALA A 64 19.79 7.07 -21.60
C ALA A 64 19.73 5.81 -22.47
N ARG A 65 19.40 5.95 -23.76
CA ARG A 65 19.43 4.83 -24.72
C ARG A 65 20.84 4.28 -24.94
N ALA A 66 21.84 5.14 -25.03
CA ALA A 66 23.24 4.70 -25.14
C ALA A 66 23.72 3.99 -23.87
N ASP A 67 23.27 4.43 -22.69
CA ASP A 67 23.58 3.82 -21.40
C ASP A 67 22.94 2.42 -21.29
N LEU A 68 21.67 2.30 -21.67
CA LEU A 68 20.94 1.02 -21.76
C LEU A 68 21.62 0.02 -22.71
N GLU A 69 22.07 0.48 -23.88
CA GLU A 69 22.75 -0.39 -24.85
C GLU A 69 24.09 -0.92 -24.30
N ARG A 70 24.83 -0.10 -23.57
CA ARG A 70 26.06 -0.55 -22.89
C ARG A 70 25.76 -1.60 -21.81
N ALA A 71 24.72 -1.38 -21.01
CA ALA A 71 24.30 -2.34 -20.00
C ALA A 71 23.89 -3.69 -20.63
N ARG A 72 23.12 -3.68 -21.73
CA ARG A 72 22.75 -4.89 -22.48
C ARG A 72 23.94 -5.70 -22.97
N ASN A 73 24.96 -5.02 -23.50
CA ASN A 73 26.18 -5.68 -23.97
C ASN A 73 26.93 -6.34 -22.80
N ILE A 74 27.06 -5.64 -21.66
CA ILE A 74 27.69 -6.20 -20.46
C ILE A 74 26.92 -7.42 -19.94
N SER A 75 25.59 -7.32 -19.81
CA SER A 75 24.74 -8.45 -19.39
C SER A 75 24.88 -9.65 -20.34
N ALA A 76 24.99 -9.41 -21.65
CA ALA A 76 25.17 -10.47 -22.64
C ALA A 76 26.52 -11.18 -22.52
N GLU A 77 27.61 -10.44 -22.32
CA GLU A 77 28.94 -10.99 -22.09
C GLU A 77 28.99 -11.84 -20.81
N LEU A 78 28.39 -11.36 -19.72
CA LEU A 78 28.33 -12.09 -18.46
C LEU A 78 27.48 -13.36 -18.55
N ARG A 79 26.36 -13.32 -19.29
CA ARG A 79 25.53 -14.52 -19.56
C ARG A 79 26.28 -15.59 -20.34
N GLU A 80 27.06 -15.20 -21.35
CA GLU A 80 27.90 -16.15 -22.09
C GLU A 80 28.97 -16.76 -21.17
N ALA A 81 29.63 -15.94 -20.35
CA ALA A 81 30.60 -16.42 -19.37
C ALA A 81 29.98 -17.41 -18.37
N LEU A 82 28.78 -17.12 -17.86
CA LEU A 82 28.04 -18.01 -16.96
C LEU A 82 27.67 -19.33 -17.67
N SER A 83 27.24 -19.27 -18.93
CA SER A 83 26.94 -20.45 -19.73
C SER A 83 28.16 -21.34 -19.98
N VAL A 84 29.33 -20.75 -20.26
CA VAL A 84 30.59 -21.50 -20.39
C VAL A 84 30.94 -22.16 -19.06
N LEU A 85 30.90 -21.42 -17.95
CA LEU A 85 31.25 -21.94 -16.64
C LEU A 85 30.29 -23.05 -16.16
N SER A 86 29.00 -22.92 -16.45
CA SER A 86 28.01 -23.97 -16.16
C SER A 86 28.31 -25.26 -16.92
N ARG A 87 28.62 -25.17 -18.22
CA ARG A 87 28.98 -26.33 -19.05
C ARG A 87 30.25 -27.03 -18.54
N GLU A 88 31.24 -26.26 -18.11
CA GLU A 88 32.46 -26.80 -17.50
C GLU A 88 32.15 -27.54 -16.19
N ALA A 89 31.31 -26.94 -15.32
CA ALA A 89 30.91 -27.55 -14.06
C ALA A 89 30.12 -28.85 -14.25
N ASP A 90 29.23 -28.93 -15.25
CA ASP A 90 28.46 -30.14 -15.55
C ASP A 90 29.33 -31.27 -16.11
N SER A 91 30.35 -30.95 -16.91
CA SER A 91 31.25 -31.94 -17.51
C SER A 91 32.14 -32.66 -16.48
N ASP A 92 32.41 -32.02 -15.34
CA ASP A 92 33.27 -32.57 -14.29
C ASP A 92 32.57 -33.60 -13.38
N VAL A 93 31.23 -33.67 -13.42
CA VAL A 93 30.40 -34.52 -12.54
C VAL A 93 30.61 -36.02 -12.78
N GLU A 94 31.05 -36.44 -13.97
CA GLU A 94 31.28 -37.87 -14.26
C GLU A 94 32.54 -38.45 -13.59
N SER A 95 33.44 -37.62 -13.04
CA SER A 95 34.67 -38.05 -12.32
C SER A 95 34.48 -38.26 -10.79
N PHE A 96 33.27 -38.68 -10.41
CA PHE A 96 32.55 -38.53 -9.13
C PHE A 96 33.26 -38.89 -7.80
N TRP A 97 34.40 -39.58 -7.79
CA TRP A 97 34.95 -40.15 -6.54
C TRP A 97 36.20 -39.46 -5.96
N SER A 98 36.68 -38.33 -6.50
CA SER A 98 37.94 -37.74 -6.00
C SER A 98 38.03 -36.20 -5.93
N ARG A 99 36.91 -35.45 -6.02
CA ARG A 99 36.94 -33.98 -6.24
C ARG A 99 36.11 -33.12 -5.27
N SER A 100 36.29 -33.28 -3.96
CA SER A 100 35.52 -32.45 -2.99
C SER A 100 35.84 -30.95 -3.07
N ASP A 101 37.08 -30.57 -3.37
CA ASP A 101 37.52 -29.17 -3.28
C ASP A 101 37.41 -28.40 -4.59
N GLU A 102 37.69 -29.07 -5.72
CA GLU A 102 37.59 -28.46 -7.06
C GLU A 102 36.13 -28.21 -7.44
N SER A 103 35.24 -29.17 -7.14
CA SER A 103 33.80 -29.02 -7.35
C SER A 103 33.23 -27.86 -6.51
N ARG A 104 33.65 -27.73 -5.23
CA ARG A 104 33.23 -26.62 -4.37
C ARG A 104 33.71 -25.26 -4.92
N ARG A 105 34.93 -25.18 -5.45
CA ARG A 105 35.45 -23.95 -6.08
C ARG A 105 34.71 -23.59 -7.36
N ALA A 106 34.41 -24.57 -8.20
CA ALA A 106 33.64 -24.36 -9.43
C ALA A 106 32.22 -23.87 -9.10
N SER A 107 31.56 -24.51 -8.14
CA SER A 107 30.24 -24.11 -7.65
C SER A 107 30.26 -22.69 -7.06
N LEU A 108 31.27 -22.36 -6.24
CA LEU A 108 31.42 -20.99 -5.72
C LEU A 108 31.59 -19.96 -6.84
N LYS A 109 32.41 -20.25 -7.86
CA LYS A 109 32.57 -19.34 -9.02
C LYS A 109 31.27 -19.15 -9.78
N LEU A 110 30.50 -20.22 -9.96
CA LEU A 110 29.21 -20.19 -10.64
C LEU A 110 28.21 -19.32 -9.90
N GLU A 111 28.15 -19.43 -8.56
CA GLU A 111 27.28 -18.58 -7.75
C GLU A 111 27.73 -17.11 -7.73
N ILE A 112 29.04 -16.82 -7.71
CA ILE A 112 29.55 -15.44 -7.80
C ILE A 112 29.14 -14.81 -9.14
N LEU A 113 29.38 -15.53 -10.23
CA LEU A 113 29.08 -15.04 -11.57
C LEU A 113 27.56 -14.92 -11.80
N GLY A 114 26.78 -15.85 -11.25
CA GLY A 114 25.32 -15.78 -11.28
C GLY A 114 24.76 -14.56 -10.55
N ALA A 115 25.31 -14.23 -9.37
CA ALA A 115 24.97 -12.99 -8.67
C ALA A 115 25.33 -11.74 -9.48
N GLU A 116 26.51 -11.74 -10.12
CA GLU A 116 26.95 -10.62 -10.96
C GLU A 116 26.04 -10.42 -12.18
N VAL A 117 25.66 -11.51 -12.88
CA VAL A 117 24.70 -11.49 -13.98
C VAL A 117 23.37 -10.89 -13.52
N ALA A 118 22.77 -11.43 -12.46
CA ALA A 118 21.46 -10.97 -11.98
C ALA A 118 21.49 -9.49 -11.55
N SER A 119 22.58 -9.04 -10.93
CA SER A 119 22.79 -7.63 -10.55
C SER A 119 22.88 -6.71 -11.78
N LYS A 120 23.62 -7.12 -12.82
CA LYS A 120 23.70 -6.34 -14.07
C LYS A 120 22.40 -6.31 -14.86
N GLU A 121 21.63 -7.40 -14.84
CA GLU A 121 20.30 -7.41 -15.44
C GLU A 121 19.32 -6.49 -14.71
N GLN A 122 19.40 -6.38 -13.38
CA GLN A 122 18.63 -5.36 -12.64
C GLN A 122 19.01 -3.93 -13.03
N GLU A 123 20.31 -3.64 -13.19
CA GLU A 123 20.80 -2.33 -13.66
C GLU A 123 20.27 -2.01 -15.07
N GLU A 124 20.31 -3.00 -15.98
CA GLU A 124 19.75 -2.89 -17.33
C GLU A 124 18.25 -2.55 -17.29
N ILE A 125 17.46 -3.27 -16.48
CA ILE A 125 16.02 -3.05 -16.35
C ILE A 125 15.73 -1.65 -15.78
N GLN A 126 16.55 -1.16 -14.86
CA GLN A 126 16.40 0.17 -14.29
C GLN A 126 16.66 1.27 -15.34
N LEU A 127 17.69 1.11 -16.18
CA LEU A 127 17.95 2.01 -17.31
C LEU A 127 16.82 1.95 -18.35
N GLU A 128 16.22 0.77 -18.57
CA GLU A 128 15.08 0.62 -19.48
C GLU A 128 13.85 1.37 -18.97
N ARG A 129 13.59 1.36 -17.65
CA ARG A 129 12.53 2.17 -17.01
C ARG A 129 12.76 3.67 -17.21
N GLU A 130 14.01 4.14 -17.06
CA GLU A 130 14.38 5.54 -17.29
C GLU A 130 14.11 5.96 -18.74
N VAL A 131 14.48 5.12 -19.72
CA VAL A 131 14.19 5.35 -21.13
C VAL A 131 12.68 5.45 -21.37
N VAL A 132 11.87 4.54 -20.82
CA VAL A 132 10.41 4.59 -20.96
C VAL A 132 9.82 5.87 -20.36
N ALA A 133 10.31 6.31 -19.20
CA ALA A 133 9.87 7.55 -18.58
C ALA A 133 10.21 8.77 -19.45
N LEU A 134 11.45 8.86 -19.95
CA LEU A 134 11.89 9.95 -20.84
C LEU A 134 11.12 9.95 -22.18
N GLU A 135 10.80 8.78 -22.73
CA GLU A 135 9.98 8.67 -23.95
C GLU A 135 8.55 9.16 -23.73
N ARG A 136 7.95 8.80 -22.58
CA ARG A 136 6.62 9.29 -22.19
C ARG A 136 6.63 10.82 -22.06
N ASP A 137 7.62 11.36 -21.35
CA ASP A 137 7.71 12.80 -21.09
C ASP A 137 8.02 13.60 -22.36
N ALA A 138 8.71 13.00 -23.33
CA ALA A 138 8.94 13.57 -24.67
C ALA A 138 7.73 13.42 -25.62
N GLY A 139 6.64 12.79 -25.18
CA GLY A 139 5.46 12.52 -26.02
C GLY A 139 5.72 11.47 -27.12
N LEU A 140 6.81 10.70 -27.02
CA LEU A 140 7.18 9.65 -27.98
C LEU A 140 6.47 8.32 -27.70
N ARG A 141 5.91 8.17 -26.50
CA ARG A 141 5.15 6.99 -26.06
C ARG A 141 3.86 7.42 -25.41
N ARG A 142 2.75 6.74 -25.73
CA ARG A 142 1.46 7.05 -25.09
C ARG A 142 1.52 6.73 -23.59
N PRO A 143 0.84 7.49 -22.71
CA PRO A 143 0.85 7.23 -21.27
C PRO A 143 0.49 5.79 -20.89
N LYS A 144 -0.59 5.23 -21.47
CA LYS A 144 -1.05 3.86 -21.23
C LYS A 144 -0.02 2.79 -21.65
N GLU A 145 0.68 3.02 -22.76
CA GLU A 145 1.75 2.14 -23.24
C GLU A 145 2.99 2.20 -22.35
N ALA A 146 3.36 3.40 -21.88
CA ALA A 146 4.47 3.60 -20.96
C ALA A 146 4.20 2.89 -19.62
N GLU A 147 3.00 3.04 -19.08
CA GLU A 147 2.56 2.37 -17.84
C GLU A 147 2.59 0.84 -17.98
N THR A 148 2.03 0.31 -19.07
CA THR A 148 2.07 -1.13 -19.37
C THR A 148 3.52 -1.64 -19.48
N SER A 149 4.41 -0.84 -20.08
CA SER A 149 5.82 -1.19 -20.22
C SER A 149 6.54 -1.19 -18.87
N ILE A 150 6.31 -0.18 -18.04
CA ILE A 150 6.86 -0.10 -16.67
C ILE A 150 6.41 -1.31 -15.86
N ARG A 151 5.13 -1.72 -15.94
CA ARG A 151 4.62 -2.91 -15.24
C ARG A 151 5.36 -4.19 -15.66
N LYS A 152 5.59 -4.38 -16.97
CA LYS A 152 6.39 -5.52 -17.47
C LYS A 152 7.83 -5.48 -16.97
N LEU A 153 8.45 -4.30 -16.96
CA LEU A 153 9.79 -4.11 -16.42
C LEU A 153 9.85 -4.37 -14.91
N ASN A 154 8.81 -4.02 -14.16
CA ASN A 154 8.70 -4.37 -12.74
C ASN A 154 8.74 -5.88 -12.55
N GLY A 155 7.91 -6.63 -13.28
CA GLY A 155 7.94 -8.10 -13.25
C GLY A 155 9.34 -8.69 -13.50
N ARG A 156 10.05 -8.20 -14.53
CA ARG A 156 11.43 -8.61 -14.82
C ARG A 156 12.39 -8.25 -13.68
N TYR A 157 12.31 -7.02 -13.16
CA TYR A 157 13.19 -6.54 -12.09
C TYR A 157 13.11 -7.42 -10.84
N PHE A 158 11.91 -7.89 -10.50
CA PHE A 158 11.73 -8.82 -9.39
C PHE A 158 12.27 -10.20 -9.69
N SER A 159 11.99 -10.74 -10.86
CA SER A 159 12.51 -12.04 -11.27
C SER A 159 14.04 -12.07 -11.14
N GLU A 160 14.73 -11.03 -11.60
CA GLU A 160 16.18 -10.93 -11.47
C GLU A 160 16.64 -10.75 -10.02
N GLY A 161 15.90 -9.98 -9.22
CA GLY A 161 16.21 -9.88 -7.79
C GLY A 161 16.04 -11.21 -7.04
N THR A 162 15.08 -12.06 -7.45
CA THR A 162 14.93 -13.43 -6.93
C THR A 162 16.17 -14.26 -7.24
N LYS A 163 16.69 -14.19 -8.48
CA LYS A 163 17.92 -14.90 -8.87
C LYS A 163 19.14 -14.39 -8.09
N LEU A 164 19.29 -13.07 -7.98
CA LEU A 164 20.37 -12.45 -7.21
C LEU A 164 20.37 -12.96 -5.76
N TRP A 165 19.20 -12.96 -5.12
CA TRP A 165 19.05 -13.48 -3.77
C TRP A 165 19.39 -14.97 -3.65
N GLN A 166 18.96 -15.78 -4.60
CA GLN A 166 19.30 -17.22 -4.63
C GLN A 166 20.81 -17.41 -4.66
N HIS A 167 21.51 -16.69 -5.54
CA HIS A 167 22.97 -16.75 -5.63
C HIS A 167 23.66 -16.28 -4.35
N HIS A 168 23.26 -15.14 -3.77
CA HIS A 168 23.80 -14.67 -2.48
C HIS A 168 23.56 -15.66 -1.34
N THR A 169 22.37 -16.28 -1.28
CA THR A 169 22.04 -17.28 -0.28
C THR A 169 22.91 -18.53 -0.44
N ASN A 170 23.13 -19.00 -1.67
CA ASN A 170 24.00 -20.12 -1.97
C ASN A 170 25.46 -19.80 -1.61
N LEU A 171 25.95 -18.59 -1.93
CA LEU A 171 27.28 -18.13 -1.53
C LEU A 171 27.47 -18.17 -0.02
N LYS A 172 26.52 -17.63 0.75
CA LYS A 172 26.56 -17.70 2.23
C LYS A 172 26.62 -19.14 2.72
N ARG A 173 25.77 -20.03 2.19
CA ARG A 173 25.77 -21.46 2.53
C ARG A 173 27.12 -22.13 2.23
N MET A 174 27.77 -21.76 1.13
CA MET A 174 29.08 -22.30 0.77
C MET A 174 30.22 -21.74 1.62
N GLN A 175 30.10 -20.53 2.16
CA GLN A 175 31.13 -19.88 2.98
C GLN A 175 31.05 -20.30 4.46
N THR A 176 29.86 -20.52 4.99
CA THR A 176 29.68 -20.98 6.37
C THR A 176 29.92 -22.48 6.48
N THR A 177 31.04 -22.89 7.11
CA THR A 177 31.26 -24.30 7.52
C THR A 177 30.40 -24.72 8.69
N ASP A 178 29.69 -23.78 9.31
CA ASP A 178 28.88 -24.00 10.49
C ASP A 178 27.49 -24.49 10.06
N THR A 179 27.21 -25.78 10.28
CA THR A 179 25.89 -26.39 10.17
C THR A 179 24.92 -25.92 11.27
N GLY A 180 25.36 -24.99 12.12
CA GLY A 180 24.52 -24.29 13.08
C GLY A 180 23.28 -23.72 12.42
N VAL A 181 22.13 -24.02 13.03
CA VAL A 181 20.78 -23.65 12.64
C VAL A 181 20.70 -22.13 12.36
N VAL A 182 21.05 -21.71 11.15
CA VAL A 182 20.55 -20.47 10.58
C VAL A 182 19.05 -20.67 10.62
N ARG A 183 18.35 -19.93 11.49
CA ARG A 183 16.89 -19.89 11.46
C ARG A 183 16.53 -19.39 10.07
N HIS A 184 16.26 -20.34 9.18
CA HIS A 184 15.68 -20.05 7.90
C HIS A 184 14.28 -19.53 8.24
N LEU A 185 14.18 -18.22 8.46
CA LEU A 185 13.05 -17.50 7.93
C LEU A 185 13.16 -17.79 6.44
N ASP A 186 12.57 -18.89 6.01
CA ASP A 186 12.51 -19.25 4.61
C ASP A 186 11.42 -18.35 4.04
N PRO A 187 11.76 -17.21 3.42
CA PRO A 187 10.76 -16.32 2.88
C PRO A 187 10.17 -16.94 1.60
N ARG A 188 10.74 -18.07 1.11
CA ARG A 188 10.27 -18.84 -0.06
C ARG A 188 8.80 -19.23 0.01
N GLY A 189 8.16 -19.15 1.18
CA GLY A 189 6.73 -19.33 1.24
C GLY A 189 5.95 -18.32 0.39
N GLY A 190 6.55 -17.20 -0.06
CA GLY A 190 5.81 -16.09 -0.70
C GLY A 190 4.85 -15.38 0.27
N ALA A 191 4.44 -16.08 1.32
CA ALA A 191 3.58 -15.74 2.43
C ALA A 191 3.69 -14.29 2.89
N VAL A 192 4.85 -13.81 3.34
CA VAL A 192 4.96 -12.45 3.93
C VAL A 192 4.60 -11.38 2.91
N ALA A 193 5.16 -11.55 1.70
CA ALA A 193 4.93 -10.67 0.58
C ALA A 193 3.50 -10.76 0.06
N GLU A 194 2.99 -11.98 -0.17
CA GLU A 194 1.62 -12.30 -0.54
C GLU A 194 0.58 -11.83 0.47
N ILE A 195 0.90 -11.77 1.77
CA ILE A 195 -0.02 -11.22 2.77
C ILE A 195 0.00 -9.70 2.74
N LEU A 196 1.17 -9.07 2.74
CA LEU A 196 1.25 -7.61 2.65
C LEU A 196 0.57 -7.19 1.34
N LEU A 197 0.64 -8.03 0.33
CA LEU A 197 -0.16 -7.94 -0.86
C LEU A 197 -1.66 -8.11 -0.72
N ALA A 198 -2.08 -9.22 -0.13
CA ALA A 198 -3.48 -9.53 0.08
C ALA A 198 -4.10 -8.43 0.93
N TRP A 199 -3.30 -7.81 1.77
CA TRP A 199 -3.65 -6.62 2.51
C TRP A 199 -3.84 -5.42 1.59
N TYR A 200 -2.92 -5.11 0.66
CA TYR A 200 -3.14 -4.09 -0.37
C TYR A 200 -4.41 -4.37 -1.21
N LYS A 201 -4.59 -5.60 -1.72
CA LYS A 201 -5.73 -6.05 -2.57
C LYS A 201 -7.08 -6.07 -1.90
N LYS A 202 -7.16 -6.59 -0.66
CA LYS A 202 -8.43 -6.81 0.05
C LYS A 202 -9.15 -5.50 0.37
N HIS A 203 -8.40 -4.40 0.46
CA HIS A 203 -8.97 -3.08 0.69
C HIS A 203 -9.59 -2.44 -0.55
N ASP A 204 -9.31 -2.98 -1.74
CA ASP A 204 -9.89 -2.55 -3.01
C ASP A 204 -11.12 -3.40 -3.41
N GLY A 205 -11.50 -4.41 -2.60
CA GLY A 205 -12.72 -5.21 -2.79
C GLY A 205 -12.50 -6.59 -3.44
N HIS A 206 -11.35 -6.81 -4.07
CA HIS A 206 -11.06 -7.97 -4.93
C HIS A 206 -10.68 -9.28 -4.20
N GLY A 207 -11.18 -9.51 -2.97
CA GLY A 207 -10.79 -10.68 -2.18
C GLY A 207 -11.96 -11.37 -1.49
N LYS A 208 -12.09 -12.71 -1.68
CA LYS A 208 -13.07 -13.52 -0.92
C LYS A 208 -12.94 -13.23 0.58
N LYS A 209 -14.04 -12.80 1.20
CA LYS A 209 -14.10 -12.47 2.63
C LYS A 209 -13.84 -13.73 3.45
N LYS A 210 -12.60 -13.90 3.95
CA LYS A 210 -12.25 -15.00 4.86
C LYS A 210 -13.12 -14.93 6.13
N LYS A 211 -13.64 -16.08 6.57
CA LYS A 211 -14.48 -16.20 7.77
C LYS A 211 -13.67 -15.84 9.02
N ARG A 212 -14.20 -14.89 9.80
CA ARG A 212 -13.61 -14.46 11.08
C ARG A 212 -13.88 -15.51 12.16
N THR A 213 -13.14 -15.47 13.25
CA THR A 213 -13.57 -16.15 14.48
C THR A 213 -14.97 -15.66 14.83
N LYS A 214 -15.87 -16.60 15.18
CA LYS A 214 -17.27 -16.27 15.43
C LYS A 214 -17.43 -15.23 16.55
N ASP A 215 -16.49 -15.22 17.48
CA ASP A 215 -16.56 -14.42 18.70
C ASP A 215 -15.86 -13.06 18.60
N TRP A 216 -15.19 -12.73 17.48
CA TRP A 216 -14.43 -11.47 17.32
C TRP A 216 -15.28 -10.24 17.65
N ARG A 217 -16.48 -10.17 17.06
CA ARG A 217 -17.40 -9.06 17.28
C ARG A 217 -17.75 -8.97 18.77
N GLU A 218 -18.18 -10.07 19.36
CA GLU A 218 -18.60 -10.10 20.76
C GLU A 218 -17.48 -9.71 21.73
N ASN A 219 -16.26 -10.19 21.47
CA ASN A 219 -15.06 -9.86 22.25
C ASN A 219 -14.74 -8.36 22.17
N ALA A 220 -14.75 -7.76 20.98
CA ALA A 220 -14.52 -6.33 20.81
C ALA A 220 -15.60 -5.48 21.49
N PHE A 221 -16.88 -5.87 21.35
CA PHE A 221 -17.98 -5.18 22.01
C PHE A 221 -17.92 -5.28 23.54
N ALA A 222 -17.55 -6.45 24.08
CA ALA A 222 -17.36 -6.63 25.51
C ALA A 222 -16.17 -5.82 26.02
N TYR A 223 -15.04 -5.85 25.31
CA TYR A 223 -13.83 -5.11 25.63
C TYR A 223 -14.10 -3.61 25.75
N TYR A 224 -14.84 -2.99 24.82
CA TYR A 224 -15.17 -1.57 24.87
C TYR A 224 -16.46 -1.22 25.63
N LYS A 225 -17.15 -2.21 26.22
CA LYS A 225 -18.54 -2.05 26.72
C LYS A 225 -19.46 -1.37 25.69
N GLY A 226 -19.26 -1.67 24.40
CA GLY A 226 -19.91 -0.98 23.28
C GLY A 226 -21.35 -1.40 23.01
N SER A 227 -21.94 -2.27 23.84
CA SER A 227 -23.32 -2.73 23.72
C SER A 227 -24.15 -2.17 24.86
N SER A 228 -25.39 -1.74 24.58
CA SER A 228 -26.28 -1.16 25.60
C SER A 228 -26.59 -2.10 26.76
N LYS A 229 -26.41 -3.42 26.58
CA LYS A 229 -26.52 -4.41 27.68
C LYS A 229 -25.55 -4.16 28.84
N HIS A 230 -24.50 -3.37 28.62
CA HIS A 230 -23.51 -3.01 29.64
C HIS A 230 -23.81 -1.68 30.35
N HIS A 231 -24.90 -0.99 30.02
CA HIS A 231 -25.22 0.35 30.51
C HIS A 231 -26.66 0.43 31.01
N GLU A 232 -26.84 0.73 32.31
CA GLU A 232 -28.16 0.88 32.91
C GLU A 232 -28.92 2.06 32.30
N GLY A 233 -30.22 1.86 32.02
CA GLY A 233 -31.09 2.90 31.46
C GLY A 233 -30.96 3.12 29.95
N MET A 234 -30.06 2.41 29.27
CA MET A 234 -29.97 2.48 27.81
C MET A 234 -30.99 1.56 27.13
N PRO A 235 -31.66 2.00 26.05
CA PRO A 235 -32.54 1.13 25.27
C PRO A 235 -31.81 -0.12 24.78
N ALA A 236 -32.49 -1.27 24.82
CA ALA A 236 -31.98 -2.51 24.26
C ALA A 236 -31.62 -2.32 22.77
N ARG A 237 -30.66 -3.11 22.28
CA ARG A 237 -30.21 -3.11 20.86
C ARG A 237 -29.61 -1.78 20.39
N ARG A 238 -28.84 -1.13 21.25
CA ARG A 238 -27.99 0.00 20.85
C ARG A 238 -26.52 -0.40 20.92
N VAL A 239 -25.77 0.07 19.94
CA VAL A 239 -24.35 -0.22 19.76
C VAL A 239 -23.58 1.10 19.62
N TRP A 240 -22.41 1.18 20.22
CA TRP A 240 -21.62 2.41 20.31
C TRP A 240 -20.64 2.55 19.15
N CYS A 241 -20.58 3.72 18.52
CA CYS A 241 -19.54 4.04 17.54
C CYS A 241 -18.51 5.02 18.15
N HIS A 242 -17.23 4.62 18.18
CA HIS A 242 -16.15 5.43 18.76
C HIS A 242 -15.91 6.73 18.00
N MET A 243 -15.99 6.70 16.66
CA MET A 243 -15.68 7.85 15.81
C MET A 243 -16.80 8.90 15.80
N THR A 244 -18.07 8.47 15.84
CA THR A 244 -19.18 9.44 15.95
C THR A 244 -19.41 9.87 17.39
N GLY A 245 -19.02 9.06 18.37
CA GLY A 245 -19.30 9.27 19.79
C GLY A 245 -20.79 9.16 20.13
N THR A 246 -21.52 8.29 19.40
CA THR A 246 -22.98 8.17 19.54
C THR A 246 -23.44 6.70 19.56
N TRP A 247 -24.60 6.48 20.21
CA TRP A 247 -25.31 5.20 20.20
C TRP A 247 -26.14 5.05 18.92
N GLN A 248 -25.82 4.03 18.13
CA GLN A 248 -26.56 3.66 16.92
C GLN A 248 -27.57 2.55 17.24
N PHE A 249 -28.71 2.55 16.53
CA PHE A 249 -29.69 1.49 16.63
C PHE A 249 -29.25 0.26 15.86
N GLU A 250 -29.24 -0.90 16.51
CA GLU A 250 -29.01 -2.18 15.85
C GLU A 250 -30.32 -2.60 15.17
N VAL A 251 -30.48 -2.24 13.90
CA VAL A 251 -31.71 -2.44 13.12
C VAL A 251 -31.92 -3.92 12.81
N GLN A 252 -30.91 -4.61 12.29
CA GLN A 252 -30.96 -6.03 11.93
C GLN A 252 -29.59 -6.73 12.11
N PRO A 253 -29.57 -8.05 12.36
CA PRO A 253 -28.33 -8.83 12.44
C PRO A 253 -27.53 -8.85 11.13
N GLU A 254 -28.21 -8.85 9.99
CA GLU A 254 -27.62 -8.92 8.64
C GLU A 254 -26.85 -7.65 8.27
N LEU A 255 -27.36 -6.48 8.70
CA LEU A 255 -26.83 -5.15 8.41
C LEU A 255 -26.54 -4.40 9.71
N PRO A 256 -25.45 -4.74 10.40
CA PRO A 256 -25.13 -4.15 11.68
C PRO A 256 -24.80 -2.66 11.54
N ALA A 257 -25.53 -1.80 12.25
CA ALA A 257 -25.30 -0.35 12.25
C ALA A 257 -23.90 0.06 12.77
N VAL A 258 -23.27 -0.81 13.56
CA VAL A 258 -21.88 -0.67 14.00
C VAL A 258 -21.17 -2.02 13.87
N ILE A 259 -19.94 -2.00 13.37
CA ILE A 259 -19.07 -3.16 13.15
C ILE A 259 -17.83 -3.02 14.04
N ALA A 260 -17.35 -4.15 14.57
CA ALA A 260 -16.01 -4.26 15.14
C ALA A 260 -14.98 -4.39 13.99
N ALA A 261 -14.49 -3.25 13.51
CA ALA A 261 -13.48 -3.17 12.48
C ALA A 261 -12.11 -3.51 13.08
N HIS A 262 -11.32 -4.31 12.36
CA HIS A 262 -9.92 -4.50 12.72
C HIS A 262 -9.14 -3.24 12.36
N ILE A 263 -8.17 -2.86 13.19
CA ILE A 263 -7.22 -1.80 12.86
C ILE A 263 -6.17 -2.36 11.90
N VAL A 264 -5.50 -3.42 12.34
CA VAL A 264 -4.65 -4.27 11.49
C VAL A 264 -5.48 -5.45 11.03
N PRO A 265 -5.72 -5.63 9.72
CA PRO A 265 -6.58 -6.69 9.22
C PRO A 265 -6.18 -8.09 9.70
N PHE A 266 -7.18 -8.95 9.92
CA PHE A 266 -6.98 -10.34 10.29
C PHE A 266 -6.23 -11.12 9.20
N PHE A 267 -5.13 -11.76 9.58
CA PHE A 267 -4.32 -12.66 8.75
C PHE A 267 -4.37 -14.07 9.35
N PHE A 268 -4.85 -15.07 8.60
CA PHE A 268 -4.91 -16.46 9.07
C PHE A 268 -3.84 -17.37 8.48
N ASP A 269 -3.25 -16.99 7.34
CA ASP A 269 -2.47 -17.96 6.54
C ASP A 269 -0.98 -17.97 6.91
N VAL A 270 -0.53 -17.06 7.78
CA VAL A 270 0.88 -16.92 8.10
C VAL A 270 1.00 -16.59 9.58
N GLU A 271 1.08 -17.65 10.37
CA GLU A 271 1.21 -17.65 11.83
C GLU A 271 2.36 -16.75 12.33
N SER A 272 3.27 -16.33 11.44
CA SER A 272 4.41 -15.48 11.75
C SER A 272 4.26 -14.00 11.36
N LEU A 273 3.25 -13.53 10.62
CA LEU A 273 3.26 -12.12 10.17
C LEU A 273 3.14 -11.13 11.32
N GLY A 274 2.25 -11.40 12.26
CA GLY A 274 2.18 -10.60 13.48
C GLY A 274 3.54 -10.55 14.18
N GLU A 275 4.24 -11.69 14.21
CA GLU A 275 5.58 -11.76 14.78
C GLU A 275 6.62 -11.00 13.94
N ILE A 276 6.53 -11.02 12.62
CA ILE A 276 7.43 -10.32 11.72
C ILE A 276 7.27 -8.80 11.87
N LEU A 277 6.02 -8.31 11.90
CA LEU A 277 5.69 -6.88 12.00
C LEU A 277 5.89 -6.34 13.42
N PHE A 278 5.36 -7.02 14.42
CA PHE A 278 5.22 -6.53 15.80
C PHE A 278 6.06 -7.31 16.82
N GLY A 279 6.87 -8.25 16.37
CA GLY A 279 7.71 -9.06 17.24
C GLY A 279 6.95 -10.04 18.12
N SER A 280 7.47 -10.34 19.31
CA SER A 280 6.83 -11.29 20.22
C SER A 280 5.41 -10.89 20.65
N LYS A 281 5.00 -9.65 20.37
CA LYS A 281 3.64 -9.11 20.57
C LYS A 281 2.70 -9.39 19.40
N GLY A 282 3.16 -10.06 18.35
CA GLY A 282 2.41 -10.40 17.16
C GLY A 282 1.18 -11.29 17.39
N THR A 283 1.18 -12.07 18.47
CA THR A 283 0.06 -12.92 18.88
C THR A 283 -1.20 -12.12 19.23
N GLN A 284 -1.07 -10.80 19.45
CA GLN A 284 -2.16 -9.91 19.86
C GLN A 284 -3.03 -9.41 18.70
N LEU A 285 -2.78 -9.82 17.45
CA LEU A 285 -3.62 -9.39 16.33
C LEU A 285 -5.08 -9.84 16.43
N GLN A 286 -5.34 -10.88 17.23
CA GLN A 286 -6.68 -11.42 17.51
C GLN A 286 -7.34 -10.80 18.75
N ASP A 287 -6.61 -9.94 19.46
CA ASP A 287 -7.12 -9.32 20.67
C ASP A 287 -8.03 -8.14 20.32
N ALA A 288 -8.95 -7.85 21.23
CA ALA A 288 -9.94 -6.80 21.05
C ALA A 288 -9.35 -5.38 21.00
N ASP A 289 -8.08 -5.20 21.42
CA ASP A 289 -7.35 -3.94 21.30
C ASP A 289 -6.84 -3.67 19.86
N ASN A 290 -6.94 -4.66 18.96
CA ASN A 290 -6.83 -4.50 17.50
C ASN A 290 -8.19 -4.17 16.84
N ALA A 291 -9.17 -3.69 17.61
CA ALA A 291 -10.50 -3.36 17.11
C ALA A 291 -10.90 -1.91 17.36
N LEU A 292 -11.76 -1.38 16.49
CA LEU A 292 -12.54 -0.16 16.69
C LEU A 292 -14.00 -0.41 16.33
N LEU A 293 -14.93 0.15 17.11
CA LEU A 293 -16.36 0.11 16.83
C LEU A 293 -16.76 1.30 15.96
N MET A 294 -17.16 1.05 14.72
CA MET A 294 -17.47 2.09 13.73
C MET A 294 -18.66 1.72 12.84
N SER A 295 -19.34 2.73 12.28
CA SER A 295 -20.41 2.48 11.30
C SER A 295 -19.85 1.86 10.00
N PRO A 296 -20.66 1.15 9.21
CA PRO A 296 -20.21 0.53 7.96
C PRO A 296 -19.54 1.51 6.99
N GLN A 297 -20.09 2.72 6.84
CA GLN A 297 -19.54 3.73 5.94
C GLN A 297 -18.18 4.27 6.41
N ILE A 298 -18.07 4.58 7.71
CA ILE A 298 -16.80 5.02 8.30
C ILE A 298 -15.74 3.92 8.19
N LYS A 299 -16.15 2.66 8.39
CA LYS A 299 -15.28 1.50 8.18
C LYS A 299 -14.76 1.43 6.76
N LYS A 300 -15.61 1.66 5.75
CA LYS A 300 -15.19 1.70 4.34
C LYS A 300 -14.08 2.73 4.15
N TRP A 301 -14.23 3.94 4.68
CA TRP A 301 -13.19 4.98 4.59
C TRP A 301 -11.91 4.65 5.36
N PHE A 302 -12.04 4.03 6.53
CA PHE A 302 -10.89 3.60 7.34
C PHE A 302 -10.09 2.51 6.62
N ASP A 303 -10.77 1.51 6.08
CA ASP A 303 -10.18 0.41 5.32
C ASP A 303 -9.55 0.91 4.01
N SER A 304 -10.20 1.86 3.33
CA SER A 304 -9.68 2.47 2.10
C SER A 304 -8.73 3.65 2.36
N TYR A 305 -8.22 3.80 3.59
CA TYR A 305 -7.19 4.78 3.97
C TYR A 305 -7.54 6.24 3.63
N HIS A 306 -8.82 6.62 3.66
CA HIS A 306 -9.23 8.02 3.53
C HIS A 306 -9.17 8.78 4.85
N ILE A 307 -9.21 8.05 5.97
CA ILE A 307 -9.10 8.57 7.32
C ILE A 307 -8.00 7.83 8.08
N VAL A 308 -7.36 8.51 9.02
CA VAL A 308 -6.42 7.93 9.99
C VAL A 308 -6.88 8.26 11.40
N VAL A 309 -6.36 7.52 12.38
CA VAL A 309 -6.56 7.80 13.80
C VAL A 309 -5.21 8.08 14.42
N VAL A 310 -5.06 9.27 14.98
CA VAL A 310 -3.80 9.78 15.55
C VAL A 310 -4.01 10.19 17.01
N PRO A 311 -2.94 10.28 17.81
CA PRO A 311 -3.03 10.84 19.16
C PRO A 311 -3.56 12.28 19.14
N VAL A 312 -4.37 12.66 20.13
CA VAL A 312 -4.78 14.06 20.34
C VAL A 312 -3.58 14.90 20.79
N ASP A 313 -2.72 14.32 21.63
CA ASP A 313 -1.50 14.91 22.15
C ASP A 313 -0.35 13.91 21.94
N ASP A 314 0.66 14.33 21.17
CA ASP A 314 1.82 13.53 20.80
C ASP A 314 2.76 13.25 21.99
N ARG A 315 2.60 14.02 23.09
CA ARG A 315 3.35 13.87 24.34
C ARG A 315 2.66 12.99 25.38
N GLU A 316 1.44 12.54 25.11
CA GLU A 316 0.64 11.76 26.05
C GLU A 316 1.20 10.34 26.23
N THR A 317 1.59 9.98 27.46
CA THR A 317 2.19 8.67 27.77
C THR A 317 1.58 8.04 29.03
N PRO A 318 0.86 6.89 28.93
CA PRO A 318 0.44 6.22 27.70
C PRO A 318 -0.60 7.04 26.92
N ILE A 319 -0.70 6.83 25.61
CA ILE A 319 -1.71 7.50 24.77
C ILE A 319 -3.10 6.97 25.12
N THR A 320 -3.96 7.83 25.65
CA THR A 320 -5.36 7.51 25.99
C THR A 320 -6.37 8.26 25.12
N ARG A 321 -5.98 9.36 24.49
CA ARG A 321 -6.87 10.16 23.62
C ARG A 321 -6.46 10.06 22.17
N TRP A 322 -7.46 9.82 21.33
CA TRP A 322 -7.30 9.57 19.90
C TRP A 322 -8.26 10.47 19.13
N GLN A 323 -7.85 10.99 17.98
CA GLN A 323 -8.71 11.74 17.07
C GLN A 323 -8.69 11.16 15.67
N THR A 324 -9.79 11.34 14.95
CA THR A 324 -9.88 11.00 13.53
C THR A 324 -9.34 12.15 12.69
N GLU A 325 -8.52 11.88 11.68
CA GLU A 325 -8.12 12.86 10.69
C GLU A 325 -8.50 12.37 9.30
N VAL A 326 -9.34 13.14 8.60
CA VAL A 326 -9.63 12.94 7.19
C VAL A 326 -8.43 13.44 6.38
N ILE A 327 -7.77 12.53 5.67
CA ILE A 327 -6.55 12.82 4.90
C ILE A 327 -6.82 12.89 3.40
N SER A 328 -7.91 12.28 2.90
CA SER A 328 -8.32 12.41 1.50
C SER A 328 -9.37 13.50 1.35
N GLY A 329 -9.12 14.43 0.43
CA GLY A 329 -10.08 15.48 0.07
C GLY A 329 -11.35 14.95 -0.60
N ASP A 330 -11.33 13.70 -1.06
CA ASP A 330 -12.36 13.12 -1.93
C ASP A 330 -13.62 12.73 -1.16
N ILE A 331 -13.48 12.46 0.14
CA ILE A 331 -14.59 12.05 1.00
C ILE A 331 -15.16 13.19 1.85
N GLN A 332 -14.57 14.39 1.83
CA GLN A 332 -14.90 15.44 2.80
C GLN A 332 -16.40 15.79 2.86
N ASN A 333 -17.06 15.82 1.70
CA ASN A 333 -18.48 16.12 1.58
C ASN A 333 -19.37 14.87 1.48
N THR A 334 -18.79 13.68 1.60
CA THR A 334 -19.55 12.43 1.60
C THR A 334 -20.19 12.21 2.96
N GLU A 335 -21.47 11.85 2.97
CA GLU A 335 -22.21 11.58 4.19
C GLU A 335 -21.87 10.21 4.78
N TYR A 336 -21.77 10.14 6.11
CA TYR A 336 -21.71 8.87 6.85
C TYR A 336 -22.99 8.56 7.62
N ALA A 337 -23.84 9.57 7.80
CA ALA A 337 -25.18 9.50 8.34
C ALA A 337 -25.97 10.71 7.80
N ILE A 338 -27.29 10.69 7.94
CA ILE A 338 -28.17 11.80 7.53
C ILE A 338 -27.66 13.10 8.18
N ASP A 339 -27.44 14.13 7.35
CA ASP A 339 -26.93 15.45 7.73
C ASP A 339 -25.52 15.47 8.36
N HIS A 340 -24.75 14.40 8.18
CA HIS A 340 -23.43 14.26 8.77
C HIS A 340 -22.37 13.83 7.75
N THR A 341 -21.37 14.69 7.54
CA THR A 341 -20.32 14.53 6.52
C THR A 341 -18.98 14.08 7.09
N ALA A 342 -18.11 13.47 6.26
CA ALA A 342 -16.78 13.08 6.71
C ALA A 342 -15.96 14.26 7.27
N LYS A 343 -16.16 15.47 6.75
CA LYS A 343 -15.50 16.70 7.25
C LYS A 343 -15.71 16.92 8.75
N GLU A 344 -16.87 16.54 9.29
CA GLU A 344 -17.16 16.64 10.74
C GLU A 344 -16.38 15.63 11.58
N LEU A 345 -15.84 14.56 10.97
CA LEU A 345 -14.95 13.62 11.64
C LEU A 345 -13.51 14.15 11.72
N HIS A 346 -13.11 15.10 10.88
CA HIS A 346 -11.75 15.61 10.88
C HIS A 346 -11.44 16.35 12.20
N LYS A 347 -10.38 15.91 12.90
CA LYS A 347 -9.97 16.31 14.25
C LYS A 347 -11.01 16.02 15.34
N LYS A 348 -11.96 15.12 15.08
CA LYS A 348 -12.93 14.69 16.10
C LYS A 348 -12.29 13.64 17.00
N GLU A 349 -12.28 13.91 18.30
CA GLU A 349 -11.81 12.97 19.32
C GLU A 349 -12.75 11.74 19.38
N LEU A 350 -12.14 10.55 19.44
CA LEU A 350 -12.84 9.28 19.63
C LEU A 350 -13.34 9.20 21.07
N VAL A 351 -14.58 8.77 21.24
CA VAL A 351 -15.18 8.64 22.58
C VAL A 351 -15.26 7.16 22.97
N PHE A 352 -14.60 6.80 24.07
CA PHE A 352 -14.62 5.44 24.63
C PHE A 352 -15.50 5.39 25.89
N LEU A 353 -16.24 4.29 26.07
CA LEU A 353 -17.17 4.11 27.18
C LEU A 353 -16.52 3.54 28.46
N ASN A 354 -15.22 3.27 28.43
CA ASN A 354 -14.43 2.75 29.54
C ASN A 354 -12.96 3.19 29.40
N GLU A 355 -12.05 2.62 30.19
CA GLU A 355 -10.61 2.93 30.15
C GLU A 355 -9.84 2.16 29.07
N ASN A 356 -10.48 1.20 28.39
CA ASN A 356 -9.82 0.38 27.39
C ASN A 356 -9.58 1.19 26.11
N ARG A 357 -8.42 0.98 25.48
CA ARG A 357 -7.97 1.71 24.30
C ARG A 357 -7.42 0.74 23.26
N PRO A 358 -7.52 1.09 21.97
CA PRO A 358 -6.81 0.35 20.94
C PRO A 358 -5.31 0.39 21.20
N ALA A 359 -4.60 -0.68 20.87
CA ALA A 359 -3.16 -0.70 21.03
C ALA A 359 -2.51 0.27 20.03
N ALA A 360 -1.72 1.22 20.54
CA ALA A 360 -1.09 2.26 19.73
C ALA A 360 -0.28 1.72 18.54
N ARG A 361 0.32 0.53 18.67
CA ARG A 361 1.08 -0.14 17.59
C ARG A 361 0.24 -0.41 16.34
N PHE A 362 -1.03 -0.77 16.53
CA PHE A 362 -1.94 -1.10 15.44
C PHE A 362 -2.37 0.17 14.71
N LEU A 363 -2.67 1.23 15.46
CA LEU A 363 -3.01 2.54 14.87
C LEU A 363 -1.81 3.17 14.17
N TYR A 364 -0.61 3.04 14.73
CA TYR A 364 0.62 3.48 14.07
C TYR A 364 0.85 2.76 12.75
N PHE A 365 0.68 1.43 12.73
CA PHE A 365 0.78 0.66 11.50
C PHE A 365 -0.25 1.11 10.45
N HIS A 366 -1.52 1.25 10.83
CA HIS A 366 -2.56 1.77 9.92
C HIS A 366 -2.22 3.18 9.41
N PHE A 367 -1.70 4.06 10.27
CA PHE A 367 -1.27 5.40 9.91
C PHE A 367 -0.17 5.42 8.84
N ILE A 368 0.93 4.67 9.06
CA ILE A 368 2.03 4.58 8.07
C ILE A 368 1.50 4.11 6.72
N MET A 369 0.56 3.18 6.74
CA MET A 369 0.02 2.57 5.54
C MET A 369 -0.95 3.47 4.81
N ALA A 370 -1.68 4.29 5.54
CA ALA A 370 -2.48 5.34 4.95
C ALA A 370 -1.61 6.38 4.24
N LEU A 371 -0.46 6.75 4.81
CA LEU A 371 0.48 7.68 4.17
C LEU A 371 1.12 7.09 2.92
N VAL A 372 1.48 5.81 2.95
CA VAL A 372 1.96 5.11 1.76
C VAL A 372 0.86 5.07 0.69
N ARG A 373 -0.34 4.60 1.04
CA ARG A 373 -1.47 4.45 0.09
C ARG A 373 -1.91 5.77 -0.53
N ILE A 374 -2.01 6.85 0.24
CA ILE A 374 -2.46 8.14 -0.29
C ILE A 374 -1.48 8.67 -1.35
N LYS A 375 -0.19 8.38 -1.18
CA LYS A 375 0.88 8.74 -2.13
C LYS A 375 0.91 7.81 -3.35
N ASP A 376 0.85 6.50 -3.14
CA ASP A 376 0.87 5.50 -4.21
C ASP A 376 -0.30 5.69 -5.18
N LEU A 377 -1.49 5.91 -4.62
CA LEU A 377 -2.71 6.20 -5.38
C LEU A 377 -2.77 7.64 -5.91
N LYS A 378 -1.75 8.47 -5.64
CA LYS A 378 -1.67 9.89 -6.02
C LYS A 378 -2.95 10.67 -5.70
N ARG A 379 -3.55 10.38 -4.54
CA ARG A 379 -4.81 11.02 -4.15
C ARG A 379 -4.61 12.51 -4.01
N ARG A 380 -5.65 13.28 -4.35
CA ARG A 380 -5.58 14.74 -4.34
C ARG A 380 -5.14 15.28 -2.98
N GLY A 381 -4.03 16.02 -2.98
CA GLY A 381 -3.48 16.68 -1.78
C GLY A 381 -2.53 15.82 -0.94
N TRP A 382 -2.11 14.64 -1.43
CA TRP A 382 -1.20 13.75 -0.69
C TRP A 382 0.10 14.43 -0.28
N GLU A 383 0.65 15.34 -1.09
CA GLU A 383 1.88 16.08 -0.79
C GLU A 383 1.71 16.95 0.46
N GLY A 384 0.56 17.62 0.58
CA GLY A 384 0.24 18.47 1.73
C GLY A 384 0.05 17.65 3.00
N VAL A 385 -0.58 16.49 2.89
CA VAL A 385 -0.73 15.53 4.00
C VAL A 385 0.64 15.05 4.50
N TRP A 386 1.52 14.65 3.57
CA TRP A 386 2.88 14.23 3.89
C TRP A 386 3.69 15.35 4.54
N ALA A 387 3.68 16.55 3.96
CA ALA A 387 4.38 17.70 4.51
C ALA A 387 3.90 18.04 5.93
N ASN A 388 2.59 17.97 6.16
CA ASN A 388 2.01 18.21 7.48
C ASN A 388 2.50 17.19 8.52
N TYR A 389 2.47 15.89 8.22
CA TYR A 389 2.91 14.86 9.17
C TYR A 389 4.43 14.78 9.33
N TYR A 390 5.18 15.21 8.32
CA TYR A 390 6.63 15.38 8.44
C TYR A 390 6.98 16.37 9.55
N VAL A 391 6.21 17.47 9.67
CA VAL A 391 6.40 18.51 10.69
C VAL A 391 5.78 18.12 12.03
N ASN A 392 4.52 17.65 12.04
CA ASN A 392 3.74 17.50 13.26
C ASN A 392 3.84 16.13 13.94
N ARG A 393 4.48 15.13 13.29
CA ARG A 393 4.84 13.79 13.83
C ARG A 393 3.93 13.31 14.99
N PRO A 394 2.67 12.92 14.70
CA PRO A 394 1.66 12.72 15.73
C PRO A 394 1.95 11.55 16.71
N PHE A 395 2.87 10.66 16.36
CA PHE A 395 3.30 9.54 17.19
C PHE A 395 4.70 9.78 17.81
N ALA A 396 4.92 10.95 18.41
CA ALA A 396 6.24 11.34 18.94
C ALA A 396 6.75 10.45 20.08
N THR A 397 5.88 9.73 20.78
CA THR A 397 6.29 8.85 21.87
C THR A 397 7.09 7.66 21.35
N PRO A 398 8.33 7.42 21.83
CA PRO A 398 9.10 6.23 21.50
C PRO A 398 8.38 4.97 22.00
N GLY A 399 7.97 4.09 21.09
CA GLY A 399 7.37 2.81 21.44
C GLY A 399 7.68 1.74 20.40
N PRO A 400 7.75 0.45 20.80
CA PRO A 400 7.97 -0.66 19.88
C PRO A 400 6.69 -0.93 19.08
N TYR A 401 6.35 0.02 18.21
CA TYR A 401 5.12 -0.01 17.42
C TYR A 401 5.26 -0.93 16.21
N LEU A 402 6.44 -0.93 15.60
CA LEU A 402 6.77 -1.77 14.46
C LEU A 402 8.24 -2.17 14.57
N ARG A 403 8.65 -3.23 13.88
CA ARG A 403 10.09 -3.48 13.68
C ARG A 403 10.67 -2.50 12.67
N GLN A 404 11.82 -1.92 13.01
CA GLN A 404 12.54 -0.97 12.15
C GLN A 404 12.80 -1.55 10.75
N SER A 405 13.21 -2.82 10.68
CA SER A 405 13.49 -3.50 9.40
C SER A 405 12.26 -3.53 8.49
N MET A 406 11.06 -3.71 9.03
CA MET A 406 9.83 -3.72 8.23
C MET A 406 9.41 -2.31 7.81
N LEU A 407 9.64 -1.30 8.64
CA LEU A 407 9.38 0.08 8.24
C LEU A 407 10.31 0.51 7.09
N LEU A 408 11.59 0.17 7.16
CA LEU A 408 12.56 0.37 6.07
C LEU A 408 12.15 -0.39 4.81
N ALA A 409 11.74 -1.64 4.95
CA ALA A 409 11.27 -2.45 3.84
C ALA A 409 10.05 -1.82 3.14
N LEU A 410 9.05 -1.36 3.91
CA LEU A 410 7.90 -0.64 3.39
C LEU A 410 8.36 0.64 2.69
N ALA A 411 9.18 1.48 3.32
CA ALA A 411 9.66 2.73 2.74
C ALA A 411 10.46 2.57 1.44
N THR A 412 11.33 1.57 1.38
CA THR A 412 12.16 1.27 0.21
C THR A 412 11.32 0.80 -0.97
N ASN A 413 10.27 0.04 -0.68
CA ASN A 413 9.40 -0.56 -1.69
C ASN A 413 8.62 0.50 -2.50
N PHE A 414 8.02 1.49 -1.85
CA PHE A 414 7.08 2.38 -2.54
C PHE A 414 7.74 3.53 -3.33
N GLY A 415 9.08 3.53 -3.49
CA GLY A 415 9.79 4.64 -4.14
C GLY A 415 9.49 6.01 -3.51
N THR A 416 9.00 6.00 -2.27
CA THR A 416 8.35 7.16 -1.66
C THR A 416 9.40 8.05 -0.99
N THR A 417 9.89 9.06 -1.73
CA THR A 417 10.75 10.14 -1.19
C THR A 417 12.10 9.66 -0.65
N GLU A 418 13.03 10.59 -0.43
CA GLU A 418 14.34 10.27 0.12
C GLU A 418 14.22 9.39 1.36
N MET A 419 14.92 8.24 1.36
CA MET A 419 15.01 7.32 2.50
C MET A 419 15.37 8.05 3.80
N THR A 420 16.08 9.18 3.68
CA THR A 420 16.44 10.11 4.76
C THR A 420 15.24 10.54 5.61
N VAL A 421 14.04 10.68 5.01
CA VAL A 421 12.82 11.06 5.72
C VAL A 421 12.34 9.93 6.63
N VAL A 422 12.27 8.71 6.10
CA VAL A 422 11.85 7.54 6.86
C VAL A 422 12.91 7.18 7.89
N GLU A 423 14.19 7.27 7.53
CA GLU A 423 15.31 7.14 8.45
C GLU A 423 15.23 8.17 9.59
N SER A 424 14.83 9.42 9.32
CA SER A 424 14.62 10.42 10.37
C SER A 424 13.45 10.07 11.31
N TRP A 425 12.41 9.42 10.79
CA TRP A 425 11.34 8.87 11.64
C TRP A 425 11.83 7.66 12.41
N ILE A 426 12.75 6.88 11.86
CA ILE A 426 13.32 5.71 12.50
C ILE A 426 14.28 6.08 13.64
N GLN A 427 15.13 7.07 13.41
CA GLN A 427 16.23 7.43 14.28
C GLN A 427 15.76 7.97 15.64
N ASP A 428 14.58 8.58 15.68
CA ASP A 428 14.04 9.26 16.86
C ASP A 428 13.08 8.41 17.71
N HIS A 429 12.64 7.22 17.24
CA HIS A 429 11.62 6.42 17.96
C HIS A 429 12.13 5.06 18.44
N GLY A 430 11.53 4.59 19.52
CA GLY A 430 11.87 3.37 20.24
C GLY A 430 11.38 2.11 19.53
N PHE A 431 11.82 1.89 18.29
CA PHE A 431 11.53 0.66 17.57
C PHE A 431 12.04 -0.54 18.36
N GLU A 432 11.33 -1.66 18.26
CA GLU A 432 11.87 -2.92 18.74
C GLU A 432 13.22 -3.14 18.05
N PRO A 433 14.26 -3.61 18.77
CA PRO A 433 15.56 -3.86 18.16
C PRO A 433 15.34 -4.61 16.86
N PRO A 434 16.07 -4.26 15.79
CA PRO A 434 15.95 -4.97 14.53
C PRO A 434 15.94 -6.47 14.83
N LEU A 435 15.10 -7.23 14.12
CA LEU A 435 15.46 -8.63 13.96
C LEU A 435 16.95 -8.63 13.58
N LYS A 436 17.73 -9.59 14.08
CA LYS A 436 19.09 -9.79 13.59
C LYS A 436 19.05 -10.33 12.15
N LEU A 437 18.34 -9.62 11.28
CA LEU A 437 18.38 -9.73 9.85
C LEU A 437 19.59 -8.92 9.42
N ASN A 438 20.43 -9.52 8.60
CA ASN A 438 21.41 -8.72 7.88
C ASN A 438 20.70 -7.83 6.85
N ASP A 439 21.36 -6.76 6.40
CA ASP A 439 20.77 -5.78 5.45
C ASP A 439 20.23 -6.45 4.17
N GLU A 440 20.87 -7.54 3.74
CA GLU A 440 20.44 -8.31 2.57
C GLU A 440 19.12 -9.06 2.80
N GLU A 441 18.92 -9.66 3.98
CA GLU A 441 17.65 -10.32 4.34
C GLU A 441 16.50 -9.32 4.47
N ALA A 442 16.78 -8.11 4.97
CA ALA A 442 15.79 -7.04 5.02
C ALA A 442 15.43 -6.54 3.61
N MET A 443 16.42 -6.39 2.73
CA MET A 443 16.25 -5.98 1.35
C MET A 443 15.45 -7.00 0.54
N GLU A 444 15.71 -8.30 0.74
CA GLU A 444 14.94 -9.36 0.09
C GLU A 444 13.50 -9.40 0.59
N ALA A 445 13.27 -9.26 1.90
CA ALA A 445 11.92 -9.17 2.44
C ALA A 445 11.15 -8.01 1.78
N ALA A 446 11.79 -6.83 1.66
CA ALA A 446 11.22 -5.68 0.95
C ALA A 446 10.90 -5.98 -0.52
N ARG A 447 11.84 -6.62 -1.24
CA ARG A 447 11.70 -6.97 -2.64
C ARG A 447 10.54 -7.92 -2.88
N GLN A 448 10.43 -8.99 -2.10
CA GLN A 448 9.33 -9.94 -2.26
C GLN A 448 7.99 -9.23 -2.05
N ILE A 449 7.88 -8.38 -1.02
CA ILE A 449 6.67 -7.58 -0.77
C ILE A 449 6.32 -6.74 -2.01
N HIS A 450 7.32 -6.15 -2.68
CA HIS A 450 7.11 -5.36 -3.90
C HIS A 450 6.65 -6.22 -5.09
N GLU A 451 7.32 -7.34 -5.34
CA GLU A 451 6.99 -8.29 -6.41
C GLU A 451 5.53 -8.73 -6.32
N ALA A 452 5.16 -9.06 -5.08
CA ALA A 452 3.82 -9.37 -4.75
C ALA A 452 2.92 -8.14 -5.10
N VAL A 453 3.15 -6.94 -4.54
CA VAL A 453 2.36 -5.70 -4.81
C VAL A 453 2.05 -5.50 -6.29
N GLU A 454 3.06 -5.64 -7.14
CA GLU A 454 2.90 -5.47 -8.58
C GLU A 454 2.08 -6.59 -9.24
N ALA A 455 2.29 -7.85 -8.84
CA ALA A 455 1.48 -8.98 -9.32
C ALA A 455 -0.01 -8.84 -8.96
N ALA A 456 -0.32 -8.12 -7.88
CA ALA A 456 -1.69 -7.84 -7.52
C ALA A 456 -2.39 -6.77 -8.31
N VAL A 457 -1.74 -5.61 -8.44
CA VAL A 457 -2.28 -4.52 -9.24
C VAL A 457 -2.52 -5.04 -10.66
N SER A 458 -1.58 -5.85 -11.19
CA SER A 458 -1.74 -6.51 -12.48
C SER A 458 -2.94 -7.47 -12.56
N LYS A 459 -3.34 -8.11 -11.46
CA LYS A 459 -4.53 -8.98 -11.42
C LYS A 459 -5.82 -8.17 -11.39
N ILE A 460 -5.86 -7.09 -10.60
CA ILE A 460 -7.01 -6.18 -10.52
C ILE A 460 -7.29 -5.57 -11.89
N ASP A 461 -6.25 -5.09 -12.58
CA ASP A 461 -6.38 -4.54 -13.92
C ASP A 461 -6.78 -5.57 -15.00
N LYS A 462 -6.70 -6.86 -14.70
CA LYS A 462 -7.23 -7.92 -15.56
C LYS A 462 -8.67 -8.20 -15.21
N GLU A 463 -8.97 -8.41 -13.93
CA GLU A 463 -10.33 -8.64 -13.44
C GLU A 463 -11.25 -7.46 -13.81
N ALA A 464 -10.82 -6.21 -13.68
CA ALA A 464 -11.60 -5.05 -14.08
C ALA A 464 -11.84 -4.96 -15.60
N LYS A 465 -10.96 -5.56 -16.41
CA LYS A 465 -11.19 -5.65 -17.87
C LYS A 465 -12.07 -6.81 -18.24
N GLU A 466 -11.94 -7.93 -17.52
CA GLU A 466 -12.82 -9.08 -17.67
C GLU A 466 -14.25 -8.70 -17.25
N GLU A 467 -14.44 -7.90 -16.19
CA GLU A 467 -15.74 -7.33 -15.78
C GLU A 467 -16.28 -6.33 -16.82
N GLU A 468 -15.44 -5.45 -17.40
CA GLU A 468 -15.87 -4.55 -18.50
C GLU A 468 -16.26 -5.34 -19.77
N GLU A 469 -15.55 -6.44 -20.08
CA GLU A 469 -15.87 -7.32 -21.21
C GLU A 469 -17.15 -8.14 -20.95
N GLU A 470 -17.40 -8.59 -19.72
CA GLU A 470 -18.64 -9.29 -19.33
C GLU A 470 -19.86 -8.35 -19.34
N GLU A 471 -19.73 -7.09 -18.90
CA GLU A 471 -20.82 -6.08 -18.99
C GLU A 471 -21.17 -5.74 -20.45
N GLU A 472 -20.17 -5.67 -21.36
CA GLU A 472 -20.42 -5.48 -22.80
C GLU A 472 -21.13 -6.70 -23.43
N GLU A 473 -20.87 -7.93 -22.96
CA GLU A 473 -21.58 -9.14 -23.43
C GLU A 473 -23.03 -9.21 -22.89
N GLU A 474 -23.29 -8.80 -21.64
CA GLU A 474 -24.66 -8.75 -21.09
C GLU A 474 -25.53 -7.67 -21.78
N GLU A 475 -24.97 -6.52 -22.15
CA GLU A 475 -25.70 -5.49 -22.92
C GLU A 475 -26.05 -5.99 -24.34
N GLU A 476 -25.21 -6.80 -24.99
CA GLU A 476 -25.54 -7.41 -26.29
C GLU A 476 -26.64 -8.49 -26.19
N GLU A 477 -26.70 -9.26 -25.09
CA GLU A 477 -27.78 -10.24 -24.86
C GLU A 477 -29.14 -9.57 -24.53
N GLU A 478 -29.15 -8.45 -23.77
CA GLU A 478 -30.39 -7.69 -23.51
C GLU A 478 -30.95 -7.03 -24.79
N GLU A 479 -30.08 -6.54 -25.71
CA GLU A 479 -30.53 -6.02 -27.02
C GLU A 479 -31.14 -7.13 -27.90
N GLU A 480 -30.62 -8.37 -27.87
CA GLU A 480 -31.20 -9.51 -28.61
C GLU A 480 -32.56 -9.95 -28.02
N GLU A 481 -32.74 -9.95 -26.70
CA GLU A 481 -34.03 -10.28 -26.06
C GLU A 481 -35.10 -9.21 -26.34
N GLU A 482 -34.74 -7.91 -26.36
CA GLU A 482 -35.69 -6.85 -26.74
C GLU A 482 -36.11 -6.95 -28.22
N GLU A 483 -35.22 -7.33 -29.14
CA GLU A 483 -35.58 -7.58 -30.55
C GLU A 483 -36.53 -8.79 -30.71
N GLU A 484 -36.35 -9.87 -29.94
CA GLU A 484 -37.26 -11.03 -29.97
C GLU A 484 -38.66 -10.69 -29.41
N GLU A 485 -38.76 -9.89 -28.33
CA GLU A 485 -40.06 -9.46 -27.78
C GLU A 485 -40.80 -8.51 -28.76
N GLU A 486 -40.10 -7.60 -29.46
CA GLU A 486 -40.72 -6.76 -30.50
C GLU A 486 -41.24 -7.59 -31.69
N GLU A 487 -40.51 -8.64 -32.11
CA GLU A 487 -40.99 -9.55 -33.17
C GLU A 487 -42.23 -10.36 -32.75
N GLU A 488 -42.31 -10.82 -31.49
CA GLU A 488 -43.51 -11.52 -30.98
C GLU A 488 -44.73 -10.59 -30.88
N GLU A 489 -44.55 -9.33 -30.44
CA GLU A 489 -45.65 -8.34 -30.40
C GLU A 489 -46.15 -8.00 -31.81
N GLU A 490 -45.26 -7.87 -32.82
CA GLU A 490 -45.67 -7.66 -34.22
C GLU A 490 -46.45 -8.87 -34.78
N GLU A 491 -46.06 -10.11 -34.47
CA GLU A 491 -46.82 -11.30 -34.89
C GLU A 491 -48.20 -11.39 -34.24
N GLU A 492 -48.34 -11.04 -32.95
CA GLU A 492 -49.64 -10.99 -32.26
C GLU A 492 -50.56 -9.90 -32.85
N GLU A 493 -50.03 -8.72 -33.17
CA GLU A 493 -50.82 -7.66 -33.84
C GLU A 493 -51.27 -8.08 -35.25
N GLU A 494 -50.44 -8.78 -36.03
CA GLU A 494 -50.83 -9.32 -37.34
C GLU A 494 -51.94 -10.39 -37.22
N GLU A 495 -51.89 -11.27 -36.22
CA GLU A 495 -52.95 -12.26 -35.98
C GLU A 495 -54.28 -11.59 -35.56
N GLU A 496 -54.25 -10.56 -34.71
CA GLU A 496 -55.46 -9.81 -34.34
C GLU A 496 -56.08 -9.07 -35.55
N GLU A 497 -55.26 -8.47 -36.43
CA GLU A 497 -55.75 -7.85 -37.66
C GLU A 497 -56.39 -8.87 -38.63
N GLU A 498 -55.82 -10.08 -38.77
CA GLU A 498 -56.41 -11.15 -39.58
C GLU A 498 -57.77 -11.63 -39.01
N GLU A 499 -57.89 -11.76 -37.69
CA GLU A 499 -59.17 -12.13 -37.05
C GLU A 499 -60.24 -11.04 -37.25
N GLU A 500 -59.88 -9.75 -37.15
CA GLU A 500 -60.83 -8.65 -37.41
C GLU A 500 -61.29 -8.61 -38.89
N GLU A 501 -60.39 -8.87 -39.85
CA GLU A 501 -60.76 -8.96 -41.27
C GLU A 501 -61.71 -10.14 -41.55
N GLU A 502 -61.50 -11.31 -40.91
CA GLU A 502 -62.41 -12.45 -41.03
C GLU A 502 -63.81 -12.15 -40.47
N GLU A 503 -63.90 -11.45 -39.34
CA GLU A 503 -65.20 -11.04 -38.77
C GLU A 503 -65.95 -10.04 -39.68
N GLU A 504 -65.24 -9.09 -40.32
CA GLU A 504 -65.85 -8.16 -41.28
C GLU A 504 -66.36 -8.87 -42.56
N GLU A 505 -65.73 -9.95 -43.01
CA GLU A 505 -66.21 -10.73 -44.17
C GLU A 505 -67.48 -11.54 -43.87
N GLU A 506 -67.74 -11.90 -42.60
CA GLU A 506 -68.93 -12.66 -42.19
C GLU A 506 -70.20 -11.81 -42.02
N GLU A 507 -70.09 -10.48 -41.82
CA GLU A 507 -71.22 -9.53 -41.75
C GLU A 507 -71.78 -9.10 -43.12
#